data_AF-A0A7N2LKA1-F1
#
_entry.id   AF-A0A7N2LKA1-F1
#
_cell.length_a   1.000
_cell.length_b   1.000
_cell.length_c   1.000
_cell.angle_alpha   90.00
_cell.angle_beta   90.00
_cell.angle_gamma   90.00
#
_symmetry.space_group_name_H-M   'P 1'
#
loop_
_entity.id
_entity.type
_entity.pdbx_description
1 polymer ?
#
loop_
_entity_poly.entity_id
_entity_poly.type
_entity_poly.pdbx_seq_one_letter_code
_entity_poly.pdbx_strand_id
1 'polypeptide(L)'
;MENDENGLFSKYVSFEKHIRKGEWDAANQFISSNPEAVIAQISISGSTALHIAIFEGHLNIVKELVKIMSEENLKIKDTDNCTVLGYCAMVGNIQMAKCIIGKSRTLLSIGNGSDDLIPVVLALMYNPNGTEMARYLYSETPKENLMPRSGINGAMFVTRAIYSKAIDLALQLLERYPELAIALDCHERSPVEVLAGRSFAYRSGNRLVYWKQWIYNSGLQFRLLAA
;
A
#
# COMPACT_ATOMS: atom_id res chain seq x y z
N MET A 1 -20.56 -21.34 23.25
CA MET A 1 -19.82 -20.94 22.05
C MET A 1 -18.35 -20.66 22.36
N GLU A 2 -17.99 -20.11 23.52
CA GLU A 2 -16.57 -19.94 23.95
C GLU A 2 -15.76 -21.24 24.12
N ASN A 3 -16.39 -22.38 24.45
CA ASN A 3 -15.65 -23.63 24.67
C ASN A 3 -15.13 -24.30 23.38
N ASP A 4 -15.73 -24.03 22.22
CA ASP A 4 -15.29 -24.61 20.94
C ASP A 4 -14.16 -23.79 20.28
N GLU A 5 -14.16 -22.47 20.43
CA GLU A 5 -13.08 -21.61 19.95
C GLU A 5 -11.77 -21.90 20.71
N ASN A 6 -11.83 -22.07 22.03
CA ASN A 6 -10.67 -22.44 22.85
C ASN A 6 -10.07 -23.80 22.47
N GLY A 7 -10.90 -24.77 22.06
CA GLY A 7 -10.45 -26.08 21.58
C GLY A 7 -9.80 -26.03 20.19
N LEU A 8 -10.31 -25.17 19.30
CA LEU A 8 -9.78 -24.99 17.95
C LEU A 8 -8.44 -24.23 17.96
N PHE A 9 -8.31 -23.19 18.79
CA PHE A 9 -7.04 -22.47 18.96
C PHE A 9 -5.96 -23.38 19.56
N SER A 10 -6.33 -24.20 20.55
CA SER A 10 -5.45 -25.22 21.14
C SER A 10 -4.84 -26.16 20.09
N LYS A 11 -5.61 -26.55 19.06
CA LYS A 11 -5.15 -27.46 18.00
C LYS A 11 -3.98 -26.90 17.20
N TYR A 12 -3.97 -25.60 16.89
CA TYR A 12 -2.99 -25.01 15.98
C TYR A 12 -1.82 -24.29 16.67
N VAL A 13 -1.79 -24.22 18.01
CA VAL A 13 -0.72 -23.50 18.75
C VAL A 13 0.68 -23.98 18.36
N SER A 14 0.90 -25.29 18.28
CA SER A 14 2.20 -25.84 17.89
C SER A 14 2.53 -25.52 16.43
N PHE A 15 1.54 -25.63 15.54
CA PHE A 15 1.68 -25.32 14.12
C PHE A 15 2.02 -23.85 13.88
N GLU A 16 1.27 -22.91 14.48
CA GLU A 16 1.57 -21.47 14.43
C GLU A 16 3.01 -21.21 14.90
N LYS A 17 3.42 -21.82 16.01
CA LYS A 17 4.77 -21.65 16.56
C LYS A 17 5.86 -22.10 15.58
N HIS A 18 5.66 -23.23 14.88
CA HIS A 18 6.60 -23.69 13.86
C HIS A 18 6.71 -22.70 12.70
N ILE A 19 5.59 -22.16 12.23
CA ILE A 19 5.56 -21.14 11.17
C ILE A 19 6.31 -19.88 11.63
N ARG A 20 6.03 -19.36 12.84
CA ARG A 20 6.70 -18.17 13.38
C ARG A 20 8.20 -18.31 13.49
N LYS A 21 8.67 -19.52 13.81
CA LYS A 21 10.11 -19.81 13.93
C LYS A 21 10.80 -20.12 12.60
N GLY A 22 10.07 -20.26 11.49
CA GLY A 22 10.66 -20.64 10.21
C GLY A 22 10.92 -22.14 10.05
N GLU A 23 10.33 -22.98 10.90
CA GLU A 23 10.54 -24.44 10.95
C GLU A 23 9.62 -25.17 9.94
N TRP A 24 9.94 -25.05 8.64
CA TRP A 24 9.11 -25.62 7.56
C TRP A 24 8.86 -27.12 7.70
N ASP A 25 9.87 -27.92 8.04
CA ASP A 25 9.73 -29.38 8.08
C ASP A 25 8.69 -29.82 9.12
N ALA A 26 8.71 -29.21 10.30
CA ALA A 26 7.73 -29.46 11.36
C ALA A 26 6.33 -28.95 10.97
N ALA A 27 6.25 -27.77 10.36
CA ALA A 27 5.00 -27.23 9.84
C ALA A 27 4.40 -28.13 8.74
N ASN A 28 5.23 -28.64 7.83
CA ASN A 28 4.82 -29.52 6.75
C ASN A 28 4.39 -30.91 7.27
N GLN A 29 5.03 -31.42 8.32
CA GLN A 29 4.58 -32.64 8.99
C GLN A 29 3.18 -32.45 9.59
N PHE A 30 2.92 -31.29 10.20
CA PHE A 30 1.59 -30.96 10.72
C PHE A 30 0.54 -30.88 9.59
N ILE A 31 0.86 -30.20 8.48
CA ILE A 31 0.00 -30.11 7.29
C ILE A 31 -0.26 -31.49 6.69
N SER A 32 0.75 -32.36 6.63
CA SER A 32 0.60 -33.72 6.09
C SER A 32 -0.39 -34.55 6.91
N SER A 33 -0.47 -34.29 8.21
CA SER A 33 -1.42 -34.94 9.13
C SER A 33 -2.78 -34.22 9.18
N ASN A 34 -2.84 -32.94 8.80
CA ASN A 34 -4.00 -32.06 8.88
C ASN A 34 -4.06 -31.16 7.62
N PRO A 35 -4.46 -31.68 6.44
CA PRO A 35 -4.41 -30.90 5.20
C PRO A 35 -5.22 -29.59 5.23
N GLU A 36 -6.28 -29.54 6.04
CA GLU A 36 -7.10 -28.34 6.25
C GLU A 36 -6.32 -27.18 6.89
N ALA A 37 -5.22 -27.46 7.59
CA ALA A 37 -4.39 -26.46 8.24
C ALA A 37 -3.77 -25.45 7.27
N VAL A 38 -3.63 -25.81 5.99
CA VAL A 38 -3.11 -24.93 4.94
C VAL A 38 -3.96 -23.66 4.78
N ILE A 39 -5.28 -23.78 4.95
CA ILE A 39 -6.24 -22.68 4.76
C ILE A 39 -6.91 -22.23 6.06
N ALA A 40 -6.70 -22.96 7.16
CA ALA A 40 -7.26 -22.62 8.44
C ALA A 40 -6.78 -21.24 8.93
N GLN A 41 -7.68 -20.52 9.59
CA GLN A 41 -7.33 -19.35 10.40
C GLN A 41 -6.81 -19.87 11.74
N ILE A 42 -5.52 -19.69 11.99
CA ILE A 42 -4.79 -20.37 13.08
C ILE A 42 -4.35 -19.43 14.20
N SER A 43 -4.54 -18.12 14.04
CA SER A 43 -4.26 -17.11 15.07
C SER A 43 -5.52 -16.38 15.51
N ILE A 44 -5.43 -15.68 16.64
CA ILE A 44 -6.51 -14.82 17.18
C ILE A 44 -6.93 -13.72 16.19
N SER A 45 -5.99 -13.23 15.38
CA SER A 45 -6.25 -12.27 14.29
C SER A 45 -6.84 -12.91 13.03
N GLY A 46 -7.31 -14.17 13.11
CA GLY A 46 -7.81 -14.92 11.97
C GLY A 46 -6.77 -15.13 10.86
N SER A 47 -5.47 -15.03 11.17
CA SER A 47 -4.41 -15.17 10.17
C SER A 47 -4.22 -16.64 9.80
N THR A 48 -4.05 -16.90 8.50
CA THR A 48 -3.60 -18.22 8.03
C THR A 48 -2.10 -18.40 8.22
N ALA A 49 -1.59 -19.63 8.06
CA ALA A 49 -0.15 -19.90 8.08
C ALA A 49 0.63 -19.00 7.09
N LEU A 50 0.06 -18.69 5.93
CA LEU A 50 0.70 -17.84 4.93
C LEU A 50 0.82 -16.38 5.38
N HIS A 51 -0.21 -15.83 6.03
CA HIS A 51 -0.14 -14.47 6.62
C HIS A 51 0.99 -14.37 7.64
N ILE A 52 1.08 -15.34 8.55
CA ILE A 52 2.11 -15.37 9.59
C ILE A 52 3.51 -15.51 8.96
N ALA A 53 3.68 -16.41 7.98
CA ALA A 53 4.97 -16.59 7.29
C ALA A 53 5.44 -15.31 6.57
N ILE A 54 4.52 -14.52 6.01
CA ILE A 54 4.81 -13.23 5.37
C ILE A 54 5.24 -12.19 6.41
N PHE A 55 4.48 -12.06 7.49
CA PHE A 55 4.78 -11.13 8.58
C PHE A 55 6.15 -11.41 9.20
N GLU A 56 6.49 -12.69 9.39
CA GLU A 56 7.75 -13.13 10.00
C GLU A 56 8.94 -13.16 9.01
N GLY A 57 8.71 -12.90 7.71
CA GLY A 57 9.80 -12.81 6.74
C GLY A 57 10.31 -14.16 6.21
N HIS A 58 9.62 -15.27 6.46
CA HIS A 58 10.04 -16.62 6.07
C HIS A 58 9.74 -16.95 4.60
N LEU A 59 10.55 -16.41 3.68
CA LEU A 59 10.36 -16.57 2.23
C LEU A 59 10.33 -18.04 1.77
N ASN A 60 11.08 -18.92 2.41
CA ASN A 60 11.05 -20.37 2.14
C ASN A 60 9.65 -20.95 2.40
N ILE A 61 9.06 -20.67 3.57
CA ILE A 61 7.72 -21.12 3.93
C ILE A 61 6.68 -20.52 2.98
N VAL A 62 6.79 -19.23 2.66
CA VAL A 62 5.90 -18.57 1.69
C VAL A 62 5.90 -19.31 0.35
N LYS A 63 7.08 -19.64 -0.18
CA LYS A 63 7.19 -20.38 -1.45
C LYS A 63 6.53 -21.75 -1.38
N GLU A 64 6.73 -22.50 -0.31
CA GLU A 64 6.15 -23.83 -0.19
C GLU A 64 4.62 -23.79 0.00
N LEU A 65 4.10 -22.88 0.83
CA LEU A 65 2.66 -22.69 1.00
C LEU A 65 1.98 -22.24 -0.30
N VAL A 66 2.57 -21.30 -1.05
CA VAL A 66 2.01 -20.81 -2.34
C VAL A 66 1.98 -21.93 -3.41
N LYS A 67 2.91 -22.88 -3.39
CA LYS A 67 2.88 -24.03 -4.30
C LYS A 67 1.65 -24.91 -4.06
N ILE A 68 1.34 -25.20 -2.79
CA ILE A 68 0.26 -26.12 -2.42
C ILE A 68 -1.12 -25.46 -2.33
N MET A 69 -1.19 -24.12 -2.23
CA MET A 69 -2.46 -23.38 -2.21
C MET A 69 -3.05 -23.17 -3.63
N SER A 70 -4.37 -23.15 -3.72
CA SER A 70 -5.09 -22.67 -4.90
C SER A 70 -5.09 -21.13 -4.95
N GLU A 71 -5.45 -20.55 -6.10
CA GLU A 71 -5.59 -19.09 -6.21
C GLU A 71 -6.67 -18.53 -5.27
N GLU A 72 -7.79 -19.24 -5.09
CA GLU A 72 -8.86 -18.81 -4.18
C GLU A 72 -8.41 -18.84 -2.72
N ASN A 73 -7.57 -19.81 -2.34
CA ASN A 73 -7.02 -19.89 -0.99
C ASN A 73 -6.13 -18.68 -0.66
N LEU A 74 -5.49 -18.06 -1.67
CA LEU A 74 -4.70 -16.84 -1.46
C LEU A 74 -5.56 -15.59 -1.20
N LYS A 75 -6.87 -15.65 -1.50
CA LYS A 75 -7.80 -14.53 -1.27
C LYS A 75 -8.40 -14.55 0.13
N ILE A 76 -8.13 -15.58 0.94
CA ILE A 76 -8.55 -15.63 2.33
C ILE A 76 -8.01 -14.39 3.03
N LYS A 77 -8.90 -13.72 3.75
CA LYS A 77 -8.59 -12.53 4.53
C LYS A 77 -8.54 -12.88 6.02
N ASP A 78 -7.72 -12.13 6.75
CA ASP A 78 -7.68 -12.17 8.20
C ASP A 78 -8.80 -11.32 8.82
N THR A 79 -8.82 -11.15 10.15
CA THR A 79 -9.84 -10.35 10.84
C THR A 79 -9.80 -8.87 10.48
N ASP A 80 -8.65 -8.37 10.04
CA ASP A 80 -8.46 -6.99 9.57
C ASP A 80 -8.82 -6.85 8.08
N ASN A 81 -9.53 -7.83 7.50
CA ASN A 81 -9.95 -7.85 6.11
C ASN A 81 -8.77 -7.72 5.13
N CYS A 82 -7.58 -8.18 5.52
CA CYS A 82 -6.35 -8.09 4.74
C CYS A 82 -6.01 -9.42 4.08
N THR A 83 -5.64 -9.37 2.81
CA THR A 83 -5.12 -10.51 2.05
C THR A 83 -3.62 -10.67 2.27
N VAL A 84 -3.08 -11.83 1.86
CA VAL A 84 -1.63 -12.10 1.89
C VAL A 84 -0.81 -11.13 1.04
N LEU A 85 -1.35 -10.62 -0.07
CA LEU A 85 -0.67 -9.58 -0.87
C LEU A 85 -0.74 -8.20 -0.19
N GLY A 86 -1.84 -7.89 0.51
CA GLY A 86 -1.92 -6.72 1.38
C GLY A 86 -0.84 -6.72 2.46
N TYR A 87 -0.63 -7.86 3.13
CA TYR A 87 0.46 -8.03 4.09
C TYR A 87 1.85 -7.84 3.46
N CYS A 88 2.09 -8.42 2.28
CA CYS A 88 3.35 -8.20 1.57
C CYS A 88 3.58 -6.70 1.29
N ALA A 89 2.55 -5.97 0.90
CA ALA A 89 2.63 -4.53 0.66
C ALA A 89 3.00 -3.75 1.93
N MET A 90 2.35 -4.07 3.06
CA MET A 90 2.61 -3.46 4.36
C MET A 90 4.02 -3.78 4.88
N VAL A 91 4.47 -5.03 4.77
CA VAL A 91 5.80 -5.47 5.20
C VAL A 91 6.90 -4.94 4.26
N GLY A 92 6.60 -4.80 2.97
CA GLY A 92 7.55 -4.32 1.96
C GLY A 92 8.47 -5.39 1.36
N ASN A 93 8.16 -6.69 1.52
CA ASN A 93 8.98 -7.77 0.96
C ASN A 93 8.61 -8.09 -0.51
N ILE A 94 9.36 -7.50 -1.45
CA ILE A 94 9.11 -7.64 -2.90
C ILE A 94 9.22 -9.10 -3.38
N GLN A 95 10.11 -9.90 -2.79
CA GLN A 95 10.30 -11.28 -3.23
C GLN A 95 9.10 -12.18 -2.89
N MET A 96 8.49 -11.95 -1.73
CA MET A 96 7.24 -12.61 -1.35
C MET A 96 6.08 -12.14 -2.24
N ALA A 97 5.97 -10.83 -2.49
CA ALA A 97 4.96 -10.28 -3.39
C ALA A 97 5.07 -10.88 -4.81
N LYS A 98 6.30 -11.02 -5.36
CA LYS A 98 6.55 -11.71 -6.63
C LYS A 98 6.07 -13.16 -6.63
N CYS A 99 6.35 -13.89 -5.55
CA CYS A 99 5.90 -15.27 -5.40
C CYS A 99 4.36 -15.37 -5.44
N ILE A 100 3.67 -14.49 -4.72
CA ILE A 100 2.20 -14.49 -4.62
C ILE A 100 1.55 -14.03 -5.93
N ILE A 101 2.02 -12.93 -6.52
CA ILE A 101 1.50 -12.38 -7.80
C ILE A 101 1.71 -13.37 -8.94
N GLY A 102 2.83 -14.12 -8.92
CA GLY A 102 3.09 -15.18 -9.90
C GLY A 102 2.08 -16.32 -9.84
N LYS A 103 1.40 -16.53 -8.69
CA LYS A 103 0.34 -17.52 -8.53
C LYS A 103 -1.04 -16.93 -8.80
N SER A 104 -1.36 -15.73 -8.30
CA SER A 104 -2.63 -15.06 -8.62
C SER A 104 -2.48 -13.55 -8.73
N ARG A 105 -2.65 -13.04 -9.95
CA ARG A 105 -2.65 -11.59 -10.23
C ARG A 105 -3.92 -10.89 -9.75
N THR A 106 -5.00 -11.63 -9.51
CA THR A 106 -6.29 -11.05 -9.08
C THR A 106 -6.18 -10.30 -7.75
N LEU A 107 -5.26 -10.71 -6.88
CA LEU A 107 -4.96 -10.08 -5.59
C LEU A 107 -4.55 -8.61 -5.71
N LEU A 108 -4.00 -8.18 -6.86
CA LEU A 108 -3.63 -6.78 -7.12
C LEU A 108 -4.83 -5.83 -7.08
N SER A 109 -6.03 -6.35 -7.25
CA SER A 109 -7.29 -5.62 -7.32
C SER A 109 -8.17 -5.78 -6.08
N ILE A 110 -7.80 -6.68 -5.15
CA ILE A 110 -8.62 -6.93 -3.95
C ILE A 110 -8.28 -5.88 -2.91
N GLY A 111 -9.30 -5.14 -2.46
CA GLY A 111 -9.14 -4.16 -1.39
C GLY A 111 -9.02 -4.82 -0.02
N ASN A 112 -8.38 -4.10 0.91
CA ASN A 112 -7.94 -4.59 2.21
C ASN A 112 -8.29 -3.56 3.28
N GLY A 113 -8.54 -4.01 4.51
CA GLY A 113 -8.94 -3.13 5.62
C GLY A 113 -10.34 -2.57 5.47
N SER A 114 -10.67 -1.56 6.29
CA SER A 114 -11.97 -0.87 6.28
C SER A 114 -12.20 -0.03 5.02
N ASP A 115 -11.12 0.53 4.48
CA ASP A 115 -11.14 1.49 3.38
C ASP A 115 -11.07 0.80 1.99
N ASP A 116 -11.09 -0.54 1.97
CA ASP A 116 -10.98 -1.37 0.76
C ASP A 116 -9.77 -0.99 -0.12
N LEU A 117 -8.62 -0.77 0.53
CA LEU A 117 -7.42 -0.28 -0.14
C LEU A 117 -6.66 -1.41 -0.81
N ILE A 118 -6.34 -1.23 -2.08
CA ILE A 118 -5.59 -2.22 -2.85
C ILE A 118 -4.10 -2.22 -2.46
N PRO A 119 -3.35 -3.32 -2.70
CA PRO A 119 -2.00 -3.47 -2.17
C PRO A 119 -1.03 -2.34 -2.54
N VAL A 120 -1.12 -1.77 -3.75
CA VAL A 120 -0.24 -0.67 -4.17
C VAL A 120 -0.41 0.59 -3.31
N VAL A 121 -1.60 0.82 -2.75
CA VAL A 121 -1.88 1.93 -1.83
C VAL A 121 -1.32 1.64 -0.44
N LEU A 122 -1.57 0.42 0.07
CA LEU A 122 -1.08 -0.02 1.38
C LEU A 122 0.44 0.09 1.52
N ALA A 123 1.18 -0.17 0.43
CA ALA A 123 2.63 -0.04 0.38
C ALA A 123 3.13 1.37 0.77
N LEU A 124 2.32 2.41 0.59
CA LEU A 124 2.68 3.80 0.91
C LEU A 124 2.10 4.28 2.25
N MET A 125 1.34 3.45 2.97
CA MET A 125 0.66 3.85 4.22
C MET A 125 1.43 3.45 5.47
N TYR A 126 1.85 2.19 5.55
CA TYR A 126 2.35 1.60 6.80
C TYR A 126 3.87 1.41 6.82
N ASN A 127 4.53 1.49 5.66
CA ASN A 127 5.98 1.29 5.54
C ASN A 127 6.67 2.59 5.10
N PRO A 128 7.50 3.22 5.96
CA PRO A 128 8.28 4.41 5.59
C PRO A 128 9.22 4.18 4.39
N ASN A 129 9.65 2.93 4.18
CA ASN A 129 10.52 2.51 3.07
C ASN A 129 9.74 1.81 1.96
N GLY A 130 8.40 1.92 1.96
CA GLY A 130 7.53 1.21 1.04
C GLY A 130 7.54 1.72 -0.40
N THR A 131 8.33 2.77 -0.72
CA THR A 131 8.41 3.34 -2.08
C THR A 131 8.81 2.31 -3.13
N GLU A 132 9.81 1.45 -2.87
CA GLU A 132 10.23 0.42 -3.84
C GLU A 132 9.18 -0.68 -4.02
N MET A 133 8.50 -1.07 -2.93
CA MET A 133 7.36 -1.97 -3.01
C MET A 133 6.22 -1.33 -3.81
N ALA A 134 5.93 -0.05 -3.57
CA ALA A 134 4.91 0.71 -4.29
C ALA A 134 5.24 0.81 -5.78
N ARG A 135 6.51 1.03 -6.16
CA ARG A 135 6.96 1.00 -7.57
C ARG A 135 6.67 -0.33 -8.22
N TYR A 136 7.06 -1.41 -7.55
CA TYR A 136 6.84 -2.76 -8.05
C TYR A 136 5.34 -3.08 -8.19
N LEU A 137 4.55 -2.84 -7.15
CA LEU A 137 3.11 -3.06 -7.21
C LEU A 137 2.45 -2.15 -8.24
N TYR A 138 2.87 -0.89 -8.35
CA TYR A 138 2.39 0.01 -9.39
C TYR A 138 2.67 -0.57 -10.78
N SER A 139 3.84 -1.12 -11.08
CA SER A 139 4.08 -1.74 -12.39
C SER A 139 3.18 -2.95 -12.68
N GLU A 140 2.70 -3.64 -11.64
CA GLU A 140 1.84 -4.83 -11.80
C GLU A 140 0.34 -4.51 -11.77
N THR A 141 -0.08 -3.48 -11.03
CA THR A 141 -1.49 -3.12 -10.80
C THR A 141 -2.17 -2.58 -12.05
N PRO A 142 -3.32 -3.14 -12.47
CA PRO A 142 -4.17 -2.58 -13.51
C PRO A 142 -4.55 -1.13 -13.17
N LYS A 143 -4.27 -0.20 -14.09
CA LYS A 143 -4.45 1.24 -13.82
C LYS A 143 -5.91 1.65 -13.72
N GLU A 144 -6.79 0.84 -14.28
CA GLU A 144 -8.24 0.98 -14.20
C GLU A 144 -8.70 0.95 -12.73
N ASN A 145 -8.00 0.22 -11.84
CA ASN A 145 -8.30 0.20 -10.41
C ASN A 145 -7.92 1.50 -9.67
N LEU A 146 -7.16 2.38 -10.32
CA LEU A 146 -6.68 3.65 -9.78
C LEU A 146 -7.32 4.87 -10.47
N MET A 147 -8.29 4.66 -11.36
CA MET A 147 -8.97 5.77 -12.04
C MET A 147 -9.93 6.51 -11.08
N PRO A 148 -10.28 7.79 -11.32
CA PRO A 148 -11.11 8.61 -10.43
C PRO A 148 -12.46 7.99 -10.04
N ARG A 149 -13.04 7.15 -10.90
CA ARG A 149 -14.35 6.52 -10.68
C ARG A 149 -14.24 5.13 -10.02
N SER A 150 -13.03 4.65 -9.71
CA SER A 150 -12.77 3.35 -9.07
C SER A 150 -12.66 3.46 -7.54
N GLY A 151 -13.39 4.39 -6.94
CA GLY A 151 -13.34 4.67 -5.50
C GLY A 151 -12.10 5.47 -5.08
N ILE A 152 -11.78 5.42 -3.80
CA ILE A 152 -10.77 6.28 -3.16
C ILE A 152 -9.32 5.91 -3.49
N ASN A 153 -9.08 4.72 -4.04
CA ASN A 153 -7.73 4.16 -4.25
C ASN A 153 -6.82 5.06 -5.10
N GLY A 154 -7.35 5.66 -6.17
CA GLY A 154 -6.59 6.57 -7.03
C GLY A 154 -6.13 7.83 -6.29
N ALA A 155 -7.07 8.54 -5.64
CA ALA A 155 -6.78 9.74 -4.87
C ALA A 155 -5.83 9.43 -3.71
N MET A 156 -6.11 8.36 -2.96
CA MET A 156 -5.27 7.89 -1.87
C MET A 156 -3.84 7.56 -2.34
N PHE A 157 -3.69 6.87 -3.46
CA PHE A 157 -2.36 6.57 -4.00
C PHE A 157 -1.57 7.85 -4.27
N VAL A 158 -2.17 8.84 -4.93
CA VAL A 158 -1.49 10.10 -5.25
C VAL A 158 -1.13 10.87 -3.98
N THR A 159 -2.07 11.04 -3.04
CA THR A 159 -1.79 11.78 -1.80
C THR A 159 -0.71 11.07 -0.98
N ARG A 160 -0.78 9.75 -0.82
CA ARG A 160 0.24 8.95 -0.13
C ARG A 160 1.59 8.95 -0.82
N ALA A 161 1.64 8.89 -2.15
CA ALA A 161 2.89 8.99 -2.91
C ALA A 161 3.56 10.36 -2.70
N ILE A 162 2.77 11.45 -2.67
CA ILE A 162 3.27 12.78 -2.29
C ILE A 162 3.80 12.76 -0.86
N TYR A 163 3.05 12.17 0.09
CA TYR A 163 3.47 12.08 1.48
C TYR A 163 4.83 11.39 1.64
N SER A 164 4.99 10.25 0.98
CA SER A 164 6.17 9.38 0.99
C SER A 164 7.29 9.84 0.04
N LYS A 165 7.15 11.00 -0.60
CA LYS A 165 8.11 11.59 -1.56
C LYS A 165 8.35 10.72 -2.81
N ALA A 166 7.44 9.83 -3.15
CA ALA A 166 7.40 9.09 -4.41
C ALA A 166 6.72 9.93 -5.50
N ILE A 167 7.25 11.14 -5.73
CA ILE A 167 6.61 12.17 -6.57
C ILE A 167 6.44 11.70 -8.01
N ASP A 168 7.37 10.91 -8.51
CA ASP A 168 7.31 10.37 -9.87
C ASP A 168 6.16 9.38 -10.06
N LEU A 169 5.84 8.54 -9.06
CA LEU A 169 4.64 7.69 -9.11
C LEU A 169 3.36 8.51 -9.09
N ALA A 170 3.30 9.57 -8.28
CA ALA A 170 2.17 10.49 -8.25
C ALA A 170 1.97 11.17 -9.60
N LEU A 171 3.04 11.68 -10.20
CA LEU A 171 3.04 12.33 -11.52
C LEU A 171 2.59 11.36 -12.61
N GLN A 172 3.14 10.14 -12.65
CA GLN A 172 2.75 9.11 -13.64
C GLN A 172 1.25 8.83 -13.61
N LEU A 173 0.64 8.74 -12.42
CA LEU A 173 -0.80 8.50 -12.33
C LEU A 173 -1.62 9.75 -12.68
N LEU A 174 -1.18 10.95 -12.28
CA LEU A 174 -1.85 12.22 -12.61
C LEU A 174 -1.78 12.55 -14.11
N GLU A 175 -0.69 12.21 -14.79
CA GLU A 175 -0.57 12.34 -16.24
C GLU A 175 -1.60 11.46 -16.97
N ARG A 176 -1.90 10.28 -16.41
CA ARG A 176 -2.89 9.36 -16.96
C ARG A 176 -4.33 9.75 -16.59
N TYR A 177 -4.55 10.23 -15.37
CA TYR A 177 -5.86 10.61 -14.83
C TYR A 177 -5.80 11.98 -14.14
N PRO A 178 -5.82 13.09 -14.90
CA PRO A 178 -5.70 14.44 -14.34
C PRO A 178 -6.81 14.80 -13.35
N GLU A 179 -8.00 14.18 -13.45
CA GLU A 179 -9.10 14.45 -12.51
C GLU A 179 -8.77 14.02 -11.08
N LEU A 180 -7.80 13.12 -10.89
CA LEU A 180 -7.32 12.75 -9.56
C LEU A 180 -6.70 13.92 -8.81
N ALA A 181 -6.24 14.99 -9.50
CA ALA A 181 -5.65 16.16 -8.87
C ALA A 181 -6.57 16.82 -7.83
N ILE A 182 -7.88 16.72 -8.05
CA ILE A 182 -8.93 17.28 -7.17
C ILE A 182 -9.78 16.20 -6.48
N ALA A 183 -9.55 14.92 -6.76
CA ALA A 183 -10.27 13.83 -6.11
C ALA A 183 -9.85 13.70 -4.64
N LEU A 184 -10.80 13.36 -3.77
CA LEU A 184 -10.59 13.30 -2.33
C LEU A 184 -10.15 11.91 -1.88
N ASP A 185 -9.17 11.85 -0.97
CA ASP A 185 -8.80 10.65 -0.24
C ASP A 185 -9.72 10.39 0.98
N CYS A 186 -9.47 9.34 1.78
CA CYS A 186 -10.30 9.02 2.95
C CYS A 186 -10.23 10.07 4.08
N HIS A 187 -9.32 11.05 3.97
CA HIS A 187 -9.22 12.19 4.88
C HIS A 187 -9.82 13.46 4.28
N GLU A 188 -10.62 13.32 3.21
CA GLU A 188 -11.25 14.43 2.49
C GLU A 188 -10.22 15.43 1.93
N ARG A 189 -9.02 14.96 1.58
CA ARG A 189 -7.99 15.82 0.98
C ARG A 189 -7.70 15.44 -0.46
N SER A 190 -7.51 16.47 -1.28
CA SER A 190 -7.03 16.34 -2.65
C SER A 190 -5.49 16.38 -2.73
N PRO A 191 -4.89 15.80 -3.78
CA PRO A 191 -3.47 15.96 -4.08
C PRO A 191 -2.99 17.42 -4.14
N VAL A 192 -3.80 18.33 -4.69
CA VAL A 192 -3.46 19.75 -4.77
C VAL A 192 -3.36 20.39 -3.38
N GLU A 193 -4.28 20.09 -2.47
CA GLU A 193 -4.23 20.58 -1.09
C GLU A 193 -3.02 20.03 -0.34
N VAL A 194 -2.72 18.73 -0.52
CA VAL A 194 -1.54 18.09 0.07
C VAL A 194 -0.24 18.74 -0.41
N LEU A 195 -0.14 19.09 -1.70
CA LEU A 195 1.01 19.81 -2.26
C LEU A 195 1.10 21.24 -1.74
N ALA A 196 -0.01 21.97 -1.69
CA ALA A 196 -0.05 23.35 -1.20
C ALA A 196 0.36 23.44 0.28
N GLY A 197 -0.05 22.47 1.11
CA GLY A 197 0.34 22.37 2.52
C GLY A 197 1.80 21.99 2.76
N ARG A 198 2.53 21.54 1.74
CA ARG A 198 3.96 21.20 1.81
C ARG A 198 4.82 22.37 1.33
N SER A 199 4.91 23.40 2.16
CA SER A 199 5.76 24.59 2.00
C SER A 199 7.29 24.35 1.98
N PHE A 200 7.75 23.19 1.49
CA PHE A 200 9.16 22.88 1.20
C PHE A 200 9.48 22.85 -0.31
N ALA A 201 8.49 22.88 -1.21
CA ALA A 201 8.72 22.96 -2.66
C ALA A 201 8.95 24.39 -3.20
N TYR A 202 8.69 25.42 -2.38
CA TYR A 202 8.84 26.82 -2.79
C TYR A 202 10.08 27.47 -2.18
N ARG A 203 11.28 27.06 -2.62
CA ARG A 203 12.47 27.97 -2.57
C ARG A 203 12.50 28.97 -3.73
N SER A 204 11.45 29.03 -4.55
CA SER A 204 11.32 29.99 -5.67
C SER A 204 10.12 30.95 -5.53
N GLY A 205 9.38 30.92 -4.43
CA GLY A 205 8.28 31.85 -4.15
C GLY A 205 8.71 33.29 -3.84
N ASN A 206 10.00 33.62 -3.96
CA ASN A 206 10.54 34.96 -3.71
C ASN A 206 11.50 35.46 -4.81
N ARG A 207 11.23 35.11 -6.09
CA ARG A 207 11.85 35.78 -7.26
C ARG A 207 10.84 36.45 -8.18
N LEU A 208 9.73 36.94 -7.64
CA LEU A 208 8.84 37.90 -8.32
C LEU A 208 9.21 39.36 -7.97
N VAL A 209 10.50 39.71 -7.95
CA VAL A 209 10.91 41.12 -7.79
C VAL A 209 12.19 41.40 -8.60
N TYR A 210 12.05 41.68 -9.89
CA TYR A 210 13.05 42.48 -10.61
C TYR A 210 12.35 43.52 -11.51
N TRP A 211 11.33 43.13 -12.27
CA TRP A 211 10.59 44.10 -13.10
C TRP A 211 9.65 45.03 -12.30
N LYS A 212 9.06 44.55 -11.19
CA LYS A 212 8.25 45.40 -10.29
C LYS A 212 9.09 46.43 -9.51
N GLN A 213 10.39 46.19 -9.31
CA GLN A 213 11.30 47.13 -8.65
C GLN A 213 11.90 48.15 -9.62
N TRP A 214 11.95 47.82 -10.91
CA TRP A 214 12.33 48.76 -11.97
C TRP A 214 11.27 49.86 -12.16
N ILE A 215 9.99 49.51 -12.14
CA ILE A 215 8.88 50.51 -12.22
C ILE A 215 8.87 51.44 -11.00
N TYR A 216 9.29 50.98 -9.82
CA TYR A 216 9.36 51.81 -8.62
C TYR A 216 10.63 52.68 -8.53
N ASN A 217 11.75 52.23 -9.13
CA ASN A 217 13.03 52.94 -9.09
C ASN A 217 13.33 53.78 -10.34
N SER A 218 12.56 53.64 -11.43
CA SER A 218 12.81 54.31 -12.71
C SER A 218 11.63 55.18 -13.13
N GLY A 219 11.55 56.38 -12.56
CA GLY A 219 11.04 57.54 -13.29
C GLY A 219 9.56 57.90 -13.08
N LEU A 220 9.32 58.80 -12.11
CA LEU A 220 8.37 59.91 -12.27
C LEU A 220 8.69 61.03 -11.26
N GLN A 221 9.89 61.61 -11.39
CA GLN A 221 10.08 63.02 -11.09
C GLN A 221 9.81 63.82 -12.37
N PHE A 222 8.61 64.38 -12.50
CA PHE A 222 8.39 65.61 -13.25
C PHE A 222 7.34 66.45 -12.50
N ARG A 223 7.81 67.19 -11.51
CA ARG A 223 7.38 68.59 -11.24
C ARG A 223 8.05 69.43 -12.36
N LEU A 224 7.52 70.49 -12.97
CA LEU A 224 6.51 71.49 -12.61
C LEU A 224 6.29 72.41 -13.85
N LEU A 225 5.13 73.11 -13.87
CA LEU A 225 4.86 74.48 -14.37
C LEU A 225 4.42 74.79 -15.82
N ALA A 226 3.30 75.54 -15.85
CA ALA A 226 2.95 76.73 -16.63
C ALA A 226 2.56 76.59 -18.13
N ALA A 227 1.29 76.86 -18.44
CA ALA A 227 0.78 78.19 -18.80
C ALA A 227 -0.76 78.21 -18.70
#